data_AF-A0A7S3WYR6-F1
#
_entry.id   AF-A0A7S3WYR6-F1
#
_cell.length_a   1.000
_cell.length_b   1.000
_cell.length_c   1.000
_cell.angle_alpha   90.00
_cell.angle_beta   90.00
_cell.angle_gamma   90.00
#
_symmetry.space_group_name_H-M   'P 1'
#
loop_
_entity.id
_entity.type
_entity.pdbx_description
1 polymer ?
#
loop_
_entity_poly.entity_id
_entity_poly.type
_entity_poly.pdbx_seq_one_letter_code
_entity_poly.pdbx_strand_id
1 'polypeptide(L)'
;KHRGASRHALMGCCWSSEPADDTPAPLPPVALSSQLCATEIKLEDRTISGTGSVLGDSAILQDKGYFEVTIRKAGAFAIGVAAKDCPLEGLLTPDKAATAWTVTSTQPGLPPLQEGDVIGCAIDQADYPVQVYFYKGSSLVHQMSGIRGEVFPAVSVADGASLVANFGQADYEHMPNGFGPLIRSVSML
;
A
#
# COMPACT_ATOMS: atom_id res chain seq x y z
N LYS A 1 76.28 17.28 42.84
CA LYS A 1 75.46 18.40 42.31
C LYS A 1 74.07 17.85 41.93
N HIS A 2 73.03 18.46 42.51
CA HIS A 2 71.57 18.44 42.28
C HIS A 2 70.85 17.39 41.39
N ARG A 3 69.87 16.70 42.03
CA ARG A 3 68.42 16.58 41.76
C ARG A 3 67.85 16.67 40.32
N GLY A 4 66.89 15.77 40.02
CA GLY A 4 65.74 16.04 39.12
C GLY A 4 64.97 14.78 38.67
N ALA A 5 63.65 14.74 38.86
CA ALA A 5 62.74 13.60 38.65
C ALA A 5 61.78 13.79 37.44
N SER A 6 61.21 12.71 36.88
CA SER A 6 59.82 12.55 36.32
C SER A 6 59.73 11.29 35.44
N ARG A 7 58.92 10.26 35.74
CA ARG A 7 57.45 10.05 35.59
C ARG A 7 57.00 9.49 34.21
N HIS A 8 56.41 8.28 34.26
CA HIS A 8 55.24 7.76 33.50
C HIS A 8 55.35 7.61 31.95
N ALA A 9 54.70 6.67 31.23
CA ALA A 9 53.64 5.70 31.49
C ALA A 9 53.68 4.56 30.43
N LEU A 10 53.09 3.41 30.76
CA LEU A 10 52.67 2.38 29.82
C LEU A 10 51.64 2.92 28.82
N MET A 11 51.70 2.48 27.55
CA MET A 11 50.56 2.57 26.63
C MET A 11 50.52 1.33 25.74
N GLY A 12 49.56 0.45 26.03
CA GLY A 12 49.11 -0.57 25.10
C GLY A 12 48.20 0.06 24.06
N CYS A 13 48.31 -0.38 22.81
CA CYS A 13 47.35 -0.03 21.76
C CYS A 13 46.44 -1.23 21.54
N CYS A 14 45.19 -1.03 21.96
CA CYS A 14 44.06 -1.92 21.79
C CYS A 14 43.75 -2.18 20.32
N TRP A 15 43.42 -3.44 20.06
CA TRP A 15 42.62 -3.90 18.93
C TRP A 15 41.28 -3.15 18.89
N SER A 16 41.06 -2.34 17.86
CA SER A 16 39.75 -1.73 17.59
C SER A 16 39.02 -2.62 16.58
N SER A 17 38.09 -3.43 17.06
CA SER A 17 37.02 -3.99 16.23
C SER A 17 36.04 -2.87 15.89
N GLU A 18 35.85 -2.59 14.61
CA GLU A 18 34.79 -1.69 14.14
C GLU A 18 33.42 -2.23 14.59
N PRO A 19 32.50 -1.37 15.09
CA PRO A 19 31.16 -1.81 15.43
C PRO A 19 30.43 -2.25 14.15
N ALA A 20 29.74 -3.39 14.23
CA ALA A 20 28.86 -3.84 13.15
C ALA A 20 27.81 -2.77 12.86
N ASP A 21 27.55 -2.52 11.58
CA ASP A 21 26.48 -1.65 11.11
C ASP A 21 25.13 -2.27 11.49
N ASP A 22 24.56 -1.82 12.61
CA ASP A 22 23.28 -2.27 13.18
C ASP A 22 22.04 -1.72 12.41
N THR A 23 22.20 -1.29 11.16
CA THR A 23 21.08 -0.80 10.34
C THR A 23 20.07 -1.93 10.09
N PRO A 24 18.81 -1.81 10.57
CA PRO A 24 17.79 -2.84 10.33
C PRO A 24 17.56 -3.03 8.83
N ALA A 25 17.40 -4.28 8.40
CA ALA A 25 17.04 -4.57 7.03
C ALA A 25 15.75 -3.83 6.63
N PRO A 26 15.65 -3.30 5.40
CA PRO A 26 14.46 -2.61 4.95
C PRO A 26 13.24 -3.53 5.03
N LEU A 27 12.11 -2.98 5.49
CA LEU A 27 10.86 -3.73 5.59
C LEU A 27 10.39 -4.18 4.21
N PRO A 28 9.74 -5.36 4.12
CA PRO A 28 9.14 -5.77 2.86
C PRO A 28 8.00 -4.80 2.47
N PRO A 29 7.74 -4.61 1.17
CA PRO A 29 6.62 -3.80 0.71
C PRO A 29 5.28 -4.27 1.29
N VAL A 30 4.29 -3.39 1.30
CA VAL A 30 2.89 -3.75 1.62
C VAL A 30 2.43 -4.87 0.67
N ALA A 31 1.70 -5.85 1.18
CA ALA A 31 1.21 -7.00 0.42
C ALA A 31 -0.29 -7.22 0.66
N LEU A 32 -0.90 -8.11 -0.12
CA LEU A 32 -2.27 -8.57 0.14
C LEU A 32 -2.29 -9.39 1.43
N SER A 33 -3.23 -9.09 2.32
CA SER A 33 -3.34 -9.77 3.61
C SER A 33 -4.10 -11.08 3.48
N SER A 34 -3.54 -12.19 3.96
CA SER A 34 -4.29 -13.45 4.12
C SER A 34 -5.25 -13.43 5.33
N GLN A 35 -5.14 -12.42 6.21
CA GLN A 35 -5.97 -12.27 7.41
C GLN A 35 -7.15 -11.31 7.19
N LEU A 36 -6.97 -10.31 6.33
CA LEU A 36 -8.00 -9.35 5.94
C LEU A 36 -8.51 -9.70 4.54
N CYS A 37 -9.00 -10.92 4.40
CA CYS A 37 -9.38 -11.53 3.14
C CYS A 37 -10.71 -12.29 3.30
N ALA A 38 -11.60 -12.13 2.33
CA ALA A 38 -12.83 -12.90 2.24
C ALA A 38 -12.55 -14.39 2.00
N THR A 39 -13.50 -15.23 2.40
CA THR A 39 -13.33 -16.69 2.42
C THR A 39 -13.16 -17.28 1.01
N GLU A 40 -13.87 -16.75 0.01
CA GLU A 40 -13.83 -17.26 -1.38
C GLU A 40 -12.75 -16.60 -2.26
N ILE A 41 -11.92 -15.73 -1.69
CA ILE A 41 -10.81 -15.12 -2.42
C ILE A 41 -9.63 -16.09 -2.50
N LYS A 42 -9.04 -16.14 -3.69
CA LYS A 42 -7.80 -16.86 -3.98
C LYS A 42 -6.70 -15.87 -4.26
N LEU A 43 -5.61 -15.99 -3.50
CA LEU A 43 -4.42 -15.17 -3.62
C LEU A 43 -3.28 -15.99 -4.21
N GLU A 44 -2.71 -15.53 -5.31
CA GLU A 44 -1.51 -16.10 -5.95
C GLU A 44 -0.52 -14.97 -6.19
N ASP A 45 0.48 -14.87 -5.33
CA ASP A 45 1.40 -13.72 -5.22
C ASP A 45 0.67 -12.38 -5.04
N ARG A 46 0.51 -11.64 -6.14
CA ARG A 46 -0.17 -10.34 -6.21
C ARG A 46 -1.53 -10.43 -6.89
N THR A 47 -1.88 -11.62 -7.35
CA THR A 47 -3.08 -11.88 -8.12
C THR A 47 -4.24 -12.21 -7.19
N ILE A 48 -5.37 -11.56 -7.43
CA ILE A 48 -6.63 -11.78 -6.74
C ILE A 48 -7.63 -12.39 -7.74
N SER A 49 -8.33 -13.43 -7.32
CA SER A 49 -9.46 -14.03 -8.06
C SER A 49 -10.48 -14.64 -7.08
N GLY A 50 -11.63 -15.08 -7.59
CA GLY A 50 -12.72 -15.62 -6.76
C GLY A 50 -13.85 -14.61 -6.57
N THR A 51 -14.44 -14.61 -5.38
CA THR A 51 -15.55 -13.71 -5.02
C THR A 51 -15.28 -13.10 -3.64
N GLY A 52 -15.32 -11.77 -3.53
CA GLY A 52 -15.16 -11.06 -2.27
C GLY A 52 -14.08 -9.98 -2.33
N SER A 53 -13.52 -9.65 -1.17
CA SER A 53 -12.55 -8.57 -1.00
C SER A 53 -11.34 -8.96 -0.18
N VAL A 54 -10.26 -8.23 -0.40
CA VAL A 54 -9.02 -8.34 0.35
C VAL A 54 -8.43 -6.95 0.58
N LEU A 55 -7.89 -6.73 1.78
CA LEU A 55 -7.15 -5.54 2.14
C LEU A 55 -5.63 -5.79 2.07
N GLY A 56 -4.86 -4.70 2.00
CA GLY A 56 -3.44 -4.73 2.29
C GLY A 56 -3.17 -5.17 3.73
N ASP A 57 -1.96 -5.66 3.97
CA ASP A 57 -1.51 -6.12 5.29
C ASP A 57 -0.94 -5.01 6.17
N SER A 58 -1.00 -3.76 5.71
CA SER A 58 -0.53 -2.58 6.43
C SER A 58 -1.42 -1.38 6.12
N ALA A 59 -1.71 -0.60 7.16
CA ALA A 59 -2.43 0.65 7.05
C ALA A 59 -1.59 1.72 6.35
N ILE A 60 -2.24 2.60 5.61
CA ILE A 60 -1.58 3.73 4.96
C ILE A 60 -1.45 4.87 5.98
N LEU A 61 -0.28 4.97 6.63
CA LEU A 61 0.00 6.00 7.65
C LEU A 61 0.80 7.19 7.13
N GLN A 62 1.28 7.13 5.90
CA GLN A 62 2.01 8.20 5.25
C GLN A 62 1.08 9.27 4.68
N ASP A 63 1.55 10.52 4.59
CA ASP A 63 0.79 11.65 4.07
C ASP A 63 0.28 11.40 2.64
N LYS A 64 1.12 10.83 1.76
CA LYS A 64 0.76 10.56 0.37
C LYS A 64 1.21 9.16 -0.03
N GLY A 65 0.29 8.36 -0.54
CA GLY A 65 0.55 6.98 -0.95
C GLY A 65 -0.06 6.64 -2.30
N TYR A 66 0.62 5.78 -3.05
CA TYR A 66 0.19 5.35 -4.38
C TYR A 66 0.34 3.84 -4.56
N PHE A 67 -0.64 3.25 -5.24
CA PHE A 67 -0.58 1.88 -5.72
C PHE A 67 -1.33 1.71 -7.05
N GLU A 68 -1.07 0.61 -7.73
CA GLU A 68 -1.73 0.26 -9.00
C GLU A 68 -2.43 -1.09 -8.91
N VAL A 69 -3.50 -1.24 -9.68
CA VAL A 69 -4.17 -2.52 -9.87
C VAL A 69 -4.40 -2.74 -11.37
N THR A 70 -3.84 -3.83 -11.90
CA THR A 70 -3.99 -4.22 -13.30
C THR A 70 -5.17 -5.18 -13.45
N ILE A 71 -6.01 -4.96 -14.46
CA ILE A 71 -7.10 -5.87 -14.82
C ILE A 71 -6.53 -7.01 -15.66
N ARG A 72 -6.43 -8.21 -15.10
CA ARG A 72 -5.97 -9.40 -15.85
C ARG A 72 -7.10 -10.09 -16.60
N LYS A 73 -8.26 -10.17 -15.96
CA LYS A 73 -9.47 -10.71 -16.56
C LYS A 73 -10.65 -9.83 -16.17
N ALA A 74 -11.45 -9.46 -17.17
CA ALA A 74 -12.64 -8.63 -16.94
C ALA A 74 -13.69 -9.40 -16.12
N GLY A 75 -14.51 -8.63 -15.41
CA GLY A 75 -15.58 -9.11 -14.53
C GLY A 75 -16.00 -7.98 -13.59
N ALA A 76 -16.66 -8.30 -12.49
CA ALA A 76 -17.03 -7.30 -11.51
C ALA A 76 -15.90 -7.08 -10.50
N PHE A 77 -15.55 -5.82 -10.21
CA PHE A 77 -14.50 -5.50 -9.25
C PHE A 77 -14.71 -4.14 -8.59
N ALA A 78 -13.99 -3.91 -7.50
CA ALA A 78 -13.85 -2.62 -6.84
C ALA A 78 -12.37 -2.40 -6.43
N ILE A 79 -11.84 -1.19 -6.62
CA ILE A 79 -10.43 -0.83 -6.35
C ILE A 79 -10.40 0.48 -5.56
N GLY A 80 -9.67 0.54 -4.46
CA GLY A 80 -9.48 1.79 -3.72
C GLY A 80 -8.95 1.57 -2.31
N VAL A 81 -9.50 2.30 -1.34
CA VAL A 81 -9.11 2.17 0.07
C VAL A 81 -10.31 1.84 0.94
N ALA A 82 -10.09 1.13 2.04
CA ALA A 82 -11.15 0.81 2.99
C ALA A 82 -10.63 0.75 4.43
N ALA A 83 -11.51 1.02 5.39
CA ALA A 83 -11.22 0.79 6.79
C ALA A 83 -11.12 -0.70 7.11
N LYS A 84 -10.41 -1.04 8.19
CA LYS A 84 -10.12 -2.44 8.58
C LYS A 84 -11.38 -3.29 8.84
N ASP A 85 -12.47 -2.65 9.28
CA ASP A 85 -13.73 -3.29 9.64
C ASP A 85 -14.75 -3.34 8.49
N CYS A 86 -14.36 -2.97 7.27
CA CYS A 86 -15.25 -3.05 6.10
C CYS A 86 -15.69 -4.51 5.82
N PRO A 87 -16.91 -4.71 5.28
CA PRO A 87 -17.41 -6.05 4.98
C PRO A 87 -16.66 -6.66 3.79
N LEU A 88 -15.93 -7.76 4.03
CA LEU A 88 -15.09 -8.38 3.00
C LEU A 88 -15.86 -9.35 2.08
N GLU A 89 -16.95 -9.92 2.56
CA GLU A 89 -17.76 -10.90 1.82
C GLU A 89 -18.62 -10.19 0.76
N GLY A 90 -18.01 -9.85 -0.38
CA GLY A 90 -18.64 -9.21 -1.53
C GLY A 90 -17.79 -8.11 -2.16
N LEU A 91 -18.37 -7.36 -3.10
CA LEU A 91 -17.74 -6.17 -3.67
C LEU A 91 -17.85 -4.98 -2.71
N LEU A 92 -16.77 -4.23 -2.55
CA LEU A 92 -16.72 -2.99 -1.75
C LEU A 92 -17.37 -1.82 -2.50
N THR A 93 -18.65 -1.94 -2.83
CA THR A 93 -19.41 -0.85 -3.46
C THR A 93 -19.92 0.15 -2.41
N PRO A 94 -20.12 1.43 -2.76
CA PRO A 94 -20.55 2.45 -1.79
C PRO A 94 -21.85 2.12 -1.03
N ASP A 95 -22.76 1.36 -1.64
CA ASP A 95 -24.02 0.91 -1.03
C ASP A 95 -23.86 -0.28 -0.08
N LYS A 96 -22.78 -1.07 -0.21
CA LYS A 96 -22.54 -2.28 0.58
C LYS A 96 -21.45 -2.10 1.62
N ALA A 97 -20.52 -1.17 1.41
CA ALA A 97 -19.36 -0.93 2.26
C ALA A 97 -19.18 0.57 2.51
N ALA A 98 -19.88 1.12 3.49
CA ALA A 98 -19.86 2.55 3.80
C ALA A 98 -18.48 3.09 4.26
N THR A 99 -17.59 2.19 4.71
CA THR A 99 -16.22 2.49 5.11
C THR A 99 -15.19 2.15 4.03
N ALA A 100 -15.64 2.02 2.78
CA ALA A 100 -14.80 1.82 1.60
C ALA A 100 -14.99 2.96 0.58
N TRP A 101 -13.88 3.40 0.00
CA TRP A 101 -13.82 4.41 -1.04
C TRP A 101 -13.15 3.79 -2.26
N THR A 102 -13.97 3.18 -3.12
CA THR A 102 -13.51 2.43 -4.30
C THR A 102 -14.16 2.93 -5.60
N VAL A 103 -13.44 2.75 -6.71
CA VAL A 103 -14.04 2.75 -8.05
C VAL A 103 -14.42 1.33 -8.42
N THR A 104 -15.58 1.18 -9.07
CA THR A 104 -16.08 -0.13 -9.51
C THR A 104 -15.86 -0.36 -11.00
N SER A 105 -15.92 -1.61 -11.44
CA SER A 105 -15.85 -1.99 -12.87
C SER A 105 -16.92 -1.31 -13.74
N THR A 106 -18.01 -0.85 -13.12
CA THR A 106 -19.13 -0.15 -13.76
C THR A 106 -19.30 1.27 -13.24
N GLN A 107 -18.23 1.88 -12.71
CA GLN A 107 -18.32 3.21 -12.10
C GLN A 107 -18.87 4.23 -13.11
N PRO A 108 -19.96 4.94 -12.80
CA PRO A 108 -20.50 5.96 -13.67
C PRO A 108 -19.46 7.05 -13.96
N GLY A 109 -19.33 7.43 -15.23
CA GLY A 109 -18.41 8.48 -15.67
C GLY A 109 -16.97 8.01 -15.94
N LEU A 110 -16.63 6.75 -15.68
CA LEU A 110 -15.37 6.17 -16.14
C LEU A 110 -15.44 5.74 -17.62
N PRO A 111 -14.34 5.84 -18.38
CA PRO A 111 -14.25 5.15 -19.65
C PRO A 111 -14.35 3.62 -19.42
N PRO A 112 -14.78 2.83 -20.42
CA PRO A 112 -14.80 1.38 -20.31
C PRO A 112 -13.43 0.84 -19.85
N LEU A 113 -13.48 -0.03 -18.84
CA LEU A 113 -12.32 -0.72 -18.30
C LEU A 113 -12.23 -2.11 -18.94
N GLN A 114 -11.05 -2.45 -19.46
CA GLN A 114 -10.78 -3.68 -20.17
C GLN A 114 -9.54 -4.39 -19.62
N GLU A 115 -9.35 -5.64 -20.04
CA GLU A 115 -8.13 -6.40 -19.72
C GLU A 115 -6.88 -5.65 -20.19
N GLY A 116 -5.87 -5.62 -19.33
CA GLY A 116 -4.64 -4.87 -19.52
C GLY A 116 -4.69 -3.44 -18.97
N ASP A 117 -5.87 -2.86 -18.72
CA ASP A 117 -5.93 -1.52 -18.11
C ASP A 117 -5.36 -1.54 -16.68
N VAL A 118 -4.66 -0.46 -16.32
CA VAL A 118 -4.14 -0.20 -14.98
C VAL A 118 -4.90 0.95 -14.34
N ILE A 119 -5.42 0.69 -13.14
CA ILE A 119 -6.02 1.70 -12.28
C ILE A 119 -5.03 2.10 -11.20
N GLY A 120 -4.56 3.33 -11.28
CA GLY A 120 -3.77 3.97 -10.22
C GLY A 120 -4.66 4.50 -9.12
N CYS A 121 -4.28 4.32 -7.86
CA CYS A 121 -4.96 4.84 -6.70
C CYS A 121 -3.98 5.66 -5.85
N ALA A 122 -4.22 6.97 -5.75
CA ALA A 122 -3.41 7.90 -4.99
C ALA A 122 -4.22 8.43 -3.80
N ILE A 123 -3.75 8.23 -2.57
CA ILE A 123 -4.36 8.78 -1.36
C ILE A 123 -3.52 9.93 -0.83
N ASP A 124 -4.18 11.06 -0.56
CA ASP A 124 -3.58 12.27 0.00
C ASP A 124 -4.24 12.62 1.33
N GLN A 125 -3.48 12.42 2.40
CA GLN A 125 -3.83 12.62 3.80
C GLN A 125 -3.14 13.86 4.39
N ALA A 126 -2.36 14.60 3.60
CA ALA A 126 -1.63 15.78 4.07
C ALA A 126 -2.57 16.92 4.51
N ASP A 127 -3.76 16.99 3.90
CA ASP A 127 -4.76 18.02 4.13
C ASP A 127 -6.15 17.44 4.36
N TYR A 128 -7.00 18.19 5.07
CA TYR A 128 -8.41 17.85 5.28
C TYR A 128 -9.33 18.63 4.30
N PRO A 129 -10.31 17.98 3.65
CA PRO A 129 -10.64 16.57 3.75
C PRO A 129 -9.68 15.68 2.95
N VAL A 130 -9.33 14.52 3.53
CA VAL A 130 -8.52 13.47 2.89
C VAL A 130 -9.15 13.11 1.54
N GLN A 131 -8.30 12.94 0.53
CA GLN A 131 -8.68 12.64 -0.85
C GLN A 131 -8.13 11.30 -1.30
N VAL A 132 -8.89 10.62 -2.15
CA VAL A 132 -8.40 9.52 -2.98
C VAL A 132 -8.69 9.82 -4.44
N TYR A 133 -7.67 9.66 -5.27
CA TYR A 133 -7.66 9.95 -6.70
C TYR A 133 -7.45 8.65 -7.47
N PHE A 134 -8.20 8.47 -8.54
CA PHE A 134 -8.11 7.29 -9.41
C PHE A 134 -7.67 7.69 -10.79
N TYR A 135 -6.65 7.00 -11.29
CA TYR A 135 -6.03 7.25 -12.57
C TYR A 135 -6.22 6.04 -13.49
N LYS A 136 -6.44 6.29 -14.78
CA LYS A 136 -6.28 5.29 -15.84
C LYS A 136 -5.11 5.75 -16.71
N GLY A 137 -3.98 5.06 -16.65
CA GLY A 137 -2.71 5.60 -17.13
C GLY A 137 -2.39 6.94 -16.44
N SER A 138 -2.10 7.99 -17.22
CA SER A 138 -1.81 9.33 -16.69
C SER A 138 -3.03 10.24 -16.51
N SER A 139 -4.24 9.76 -16.79
CA SER A 139 -5.46 10.57 -16.72
C SER A 139 -6.16 10.37 -15.38
N LEU A 140 -6.41 11.45 -14.64
CA LEU A 140 -7.31 11.43 -13.49
C LEU A 140 -8.74 11.19 -13.99
N VAL A 141 -9.34 10.07 -13.58
CA VAL A 141 -10.67 9.64 -14.05
C VAL A 141 -11.73 9.67 -12.95
N HIS A 142 -11.33 9.61 -11.69
CA HIS A 142 -12.26 9.74 -10.56
C HIS A 142 -11.56 10.31 -9.33
N GLN A 143 -12.35 10.91 -8.43
CA GLN A 143 -11.87 11.40 -7.15
C GLN A 143 -12.98 11.24 -6.10
N MET A 144 -12.58 10.88 -4.89
CA MET A 144 -13.45 10.86 -3.72
C MET A 144 -12.80 11.59 -2.55
N SER A 145 -13.64 12.21 -1.72
CA SER A 145 -13.24 12.96 -0.52
C SER A 145 -13.93 12.41 0.72
N GLY A 146 -13.44 12.79 1.90
CA GLY A 146 -14.10 12.47 3.17
C GLY A 146 -13.77 11.06 3.67
N ILE A 147 -12.58 10.59 3.32
CA ILE A 147 -11.97 9.39 3.91
C ILE A 147 -11.78 9.64 5.41
N ARG A 148 -12.14 8.65 6.22
CA ARG A 148 -12.14 8.76 7.68
C ARG A 148 -11.43 7.57 8.30
N GLY A 149 -10.62 7.87 9.31
CA GLY A 149 -9.91 6.86 10.07
C GLY A 149 -8.74 6.25 9.30
N GLU A 150 -8.16 5.22 9.90
CA GLU A 150 -7.09 4.44 9.30
C GLU A 150 -7.63 3.56 8.17
N VAL A 151 -6.99 3.62 7.00
CA VAL A 151 -7.39 2.87 5.81
C VAL A 151 -6.27 2.02 5.23
N PHE A 152 -6.67 0.99 4.50
CA PHE A 152 -5.82 0.01 3.85
C PHE A 152 -6.09 0.06 2.34
N PRO A 153 -5.12 -0.28 1.48
CA PRO A 153 -5.44 -0.53 0.07
C PRO A 153 -6.40 -1.71 -0.01
N ALA A 154 -7.39 -1.63 -0.89
CA ALA A 154 -8.52 -2.55 -0.93
C ALA A 154 -8.85 -2.95 -2.36
N VAL A 155 -9.07 -4.25 -2.56
CA VAL A 155 -9.44 -4.80 -3.86
C VAL A 155 -10.55 -5.84 -3.68
N SER A 156 -11.56 -5.78 -4.52
CA SER A 156 -12.64 -6.76 -4.59
C SER A 156 -12.78 -7.33 -5.99
N VAL A 157 -13.14 -8.61 -6.09
CA VAL A 157 -13.41 -9.30 -7.36
C VAL A 157 -14.67 -10.16 -7.24
N ALA A 158 -15.40 -10.29 -8.33
CA ALA A 158 -16.52 -11.20 -8.52
C ALA A 158 -16.70 -11.48 -10.02
N ASP A 159 -17.65 -12.34 -10.37
CA ASP A 159 -18.02 -12.65 -11.77
C ASP A 159 -16.83 -13.06 -12.65
N GLY A 160 -15.89 -13.80 -12.07
CA GLY A 160 -14.71 -14.31 -12.75
C GLY A 160 -13.61 -13.28 -13.02
N ALA A 161 -13.71 -12.08 -12.45
CA ALA A 161 -12.66 -11.07 -12.50
C ALA A 161 -11.35 -11.60 -11.89
N SER A 162 -10.24 -11.16 -12.45
CA SER A 162 -8.92 -11.37 -11.87
C SER A 162 -8.07 -10.11 -12.01
N LEU A 163 -7.44 -9.71 -10.91
CA LEU A 163 -6.69 -8.46 -10.80
C LEU A 163 -5.29 -8.74 -10.27
N VAL A 164 -4.32 -7.88 -10.58
CA VAL A 164 -2.98 -7.90 -9.98
C VAL A 164 -2.75 -6.60 -9.24
N ALA A 165 -2.53 -6.69 -7.93
CA ALA A 165 -2.22 -5.54 -7.09
C ALA A 165 -0.72 -5.24 -7.07
N ASN A 166 -0.35 -3.98 -7.32
CA ASN A 166 1.00 -3.46 -7.14
C ASN A 166 0.99 -2.39 -6.05
N PHE A 167 1.25 -2.82 -4.81
CA PHE A 167 1.40 -1.95 -3.65
C PHE A 167 2.84 -1.42 -3.47
N GLY A 168 3.68 -1.59 -4.49
CA GLY A 168 5.11 -1.21 -4.47
C GLY A 168 6.07 -2.38 -4.64
N GLN A 169 5.57 -3.57 -5.01
CA GLN A 169 6.42 -4.74 -5.29
C GLN A 169 6.97 -4.76 -6.72
N ALA A 170 6.46 -3.93 -7.62
CA ALA A 170 6.87 -3.85 -9.03
C ALA A 170 6.89 -2.40 -9.51
N ASP A 171 7.47 -2.17 -10.69
CA ASP A 171 7.44 -0.87 -11.34
C ASP A 171 6.00 -0.42 -11.62
N TYR A 172 5.78 0.89 -11.49
CA TYR A 172 4.51 1.53 -11.76
C TYR A 172 4.42 1.95 -13.23
N GLU A 173 3.25 1.81 -13.84
CA GLU A 173 3.00 2.33 -15.19
C GLU A 173 3.01 3.86 -15.17
N HIS A 174 2.34 4.47 -14.18
CA HIS A 174 2.32 5.91 -14.02
C HIS A 174 2.11 6.31 -12.56
N MET A 175 3.09 6.94 -11.93
CA MET A 175 2.90 7.55 -10.61
C MET A 175 2.75 9.08 -10.76
N PRO A 176 1.65 9.69 -10.26
CA PRO A 176 1.51 11.13 -10.24
C PRO A 176 2.60 11.80 -9.37
N ASN A 177 3.03 13.00 -9.77
CA ASN A 177 4.04 13.77 -9.04
C ASN A 177 3.62 14.03 -7.59
N GLY A 178 4.58 13.87 -6.66
CA GLY A 178 4.37 14.13 -5.24
C GLY A 178 3.78 12.96 -4.45
N PHE A 179 3.49 11.83 -5.10
CA PHE A 179 3.14 10.58 -4.43
C PHE A 179 4.33 9.62 -4.41
N GLY A 180 4.27 8.65 -3.50
CA GLY A 180 5.26 7.58 -3.36
C GLY A 180 4.58 6.22 -3.16
N PRO A 181 5.35 5.11 -3.24
CA PRO A 181 4.83 3.77 -2.98
C PRO A 181 4.25 3.62 -1.58
N LEU A 182 3.45 2.59 -1.34
CA LEU A 182 2.96 2.31 0.01
C LEU A 182 4.11 1.86 0.92
N ILE A 183 4.32 2.59 2.01
CA ILE A 183 5.30 2.21 3.04
C ILE A 183 4.60 1.35 4.08
N ARG A 184 5.18 0.18 4.36
CA ARG A 184 4.72 -0.69 5.45
C ARG A 184 4.92 0.03 6.79
N SER A 185 3.84 0.22 7.53
CA SER A 185 3.90 0.68 8.91
C SER A 185 4.46 -0.42 9.81
N VAL A 186 5.46 -0.06 10.61
CA VAL A 186 5.81 -0.82 11.81
C VAL A 186 4.87 -0.34 12.92
N SER A 187 4.00 -1.22 13.38
CA SER A 187 3.31 -0.98 14.64
C SER A 187 4.38 -0.94 15.73
N MET A 188 4.71 0.27 16.22
CA MET A 188 5.56 0.43 17.40
C MET A 188 4.70 0.01 18.60
N LEU A 189 4.73 -1.28 18.93
CA LEU A 189 4.24 -1.78 20.22
C LEU A 189 5.33 -1.59 21.28
#